data_AF-A0A7S6S3S8-F1
#
_entry.id   AF-A0A7S6S3S8-F1
#
_cell.length_a   1.000
_cell.length_b   1.000
_cell.length_c   1.000
_cell.angle_alpha   90.00
_cell.angle_beta   90.00
_cell.angle_gamma   90.00
#
_symmetry.space_group_name_H-M   'P 1'
#
loop_
_entity.id
_entity.type
_entity.pdbx_description
1 polymer ?
#
loop_
_entity_poly.entity_id
_entity_poly.type
_entity_poly.pdbx_seq_one_letter_code
_entity_poly.pdbx_strand_id
1 'polypeptide(L)'
;MNRESMIFTVLLVVGAVCLLVNGLVRGAGASYVKVTKHEFVQVVDPASVDGKPTWMPIAVARAKGIANLPAAGSPDHITWDSESSITKRTHDQERLTAPNPEQYRFSLARTAGVWAAGLFTLAIFSFLYRDNPLYKVAEAVLVGVSAAYWMVVAFWDTIVPNLIGKLSPDTVQQWAMPGLAEDRNLWYLIPLVLGVMLLWRLAPKGNWIARWPLAFIIGTTAGLRLVAYIHGDFLAQIRNGILPLYVEVNDAFNLWESVKNLLIVFGCLVCLVYFFFSVEHKGIVGKTARVGIWVLMITFGAGFGYTVMGRIALLAIRLEFLFDDFLWLIDPENKRAMLMPLLASFGIA
;
A
#
# COMPACT_ATOMS: atom_id res chain seq x y z
N MET A 1 23.21 30.74 22.87
CA MET A 1 22.02 30.14 22.21
C MET A 1 21.44 31.19 21.29
N ASN A 2 21.45 30.98 19.97
CA ASN A 2 20.96 31.98 19.01
C ASN A 2 19.45 32.22 19.22
N ARG A 3 18.98 33.46 19.03
CA ARG A 3 17.58 33.86 19.22
C ARG A 3 16.59 32.97 18.44
N GLU A 4 16.99 32.48 17.27
CA GLU A 4 16.25 31.49 16.47
C GLU A 4 16.12 30.12 17.16
N SER A 5 17.20 29.62 17.78
CA SER A 5 17.18 28.37 18.54
C SER A 5 16.28 28.46 19.76
N MET A 6 16.21 29.63 20.40
CA MET A 6 15.35 29.86 21.57
C MET A 6 13.86 29.86 21.18
N ILE A 7 13.50 30.51 20.07
CA ILE A 7 12.12 30.51 19.55
C ILE A 7 11.68 29.08 19.21
N PHE A 8 12.55 28.28 18.58
CA PHE A 8 12.25 26.90 18.24
C PHE A 8 12.03 26.02 19.47
N THR A 9 12.90 26.12 20.48
CA THR A 9 12.73 25.37 21.73
C THR A 9 11.43 25.76 22.43
N VAL A 10 11.08 27.05 22.45
CA VAL A 10 9.80 27.51 23.03
C VAL A 10 8.61 26.97 22.24
N LEU A 11 8.63 27.03 20.91
CA LEU A 11 7.51 26.59 20.08
C LEU A 11 7.31 25.06 20.15
N LEU A 12 8.41 24.30 20.25
CA LEU A 12 8.36 22.85 20.43
C LEU A 12 7.86 22.47 21.83
N VAL A 13 8.33 23.15 22.88
CA VAL A 13 7.86 22.92 24.26
C VAL A 13 6.39 23.30 24.41
N VAL A 14 5.98 24.46 23.91
CA VAL A 14 4.57 24.90 23.94
C VAL A 14 3.70 23.97 23.09
N GLY A 15 4.15 23.60 21.89
CA GLY A 15 3.45 22.64 21.02
C GLY A 15 3.30 21.27 21.67
N ALA A 16 4.35 20.76 22.32
CA ALA A 16 4.32 19.49 23.05
C ALA A 16 3.37 19.55 24.27
N VAL A 17 3.37 20.66 25.01
CA VAL A 17 2.44 20.88 26.13
C VAL A 17 1.00 20.95 25.61
N CYS A 18 0.73 21.69 24.53
CA CYS A 18 -0.59 21.74 23.91
C CYS A 18 -1.05 20.35 23.40
N LEU A 19 -0.14 19.56 22.83
CA LEU A 19 -0.44 18.18 22.41
C LEU A 19 -0.77 17.28 23.59
N LEU A 20 0.01 17.35 24.67
CA LEU A 20 -0.24 16.56 25.88
C LEU A 20 -1.56 16.94 26.54
N VAL A 21 -1.87 18.24 26.61
CA VAL A 21 -3.17 18.73 27.11
C VAL A 21 -4.30 18.27 26.19
N ASN A 22 -4.14 18.32 24.87
CA ASN A 22 -5.16 17.84 23.93
C ASN A 22 -5.39 16.32 24.05
N GLY A 23 -4.32 15.54 24.17
CA GLY A 23 -4.37 14.10 24.40
C GLY A 23 -5.07 13.73 25.71
N LEU A 24 -4.75 14.43 26.81
CA LEU A 24 -5.32 14.16 28.14
C LEU A 24 -6.77 14.66 28.29
N VAL A 25 -7.10 15.83 27.73
CA VAL A 25 -8.41 16.48 27.93
C VAL A 25 -9.44 16.04 26.90
N ARG A 26 -9.06 15.89 25.62
CA ARG A 26 -9.99 15.52 24.54
C ARG A 26 -9.93 14.06 24.15
N GLY A 27 -8.90 13.32 24.60
CA GLY A 27 -8.62 11.96 24.16
C GLY A 27 -8.15 11.91 22.70
N ALA A 28 -7.56 13.00 22.18
CA ALA A 28 -7.14 13.10 20.79
C ALA A 28 -6.18 11.97 20.40
N GLY A 29 -6.40 11.34 19.25
CA GLY A 29 -5.64 10.19 18.76
C GLY A 29 -6.00 8.85 19.41
N ALA A 30 -7.02 8.78 20.29
CA ALA A 30 -7.50 7.53 20.87
C ALA A 30 -8.18 6.64 19.82
N SER A 31 -7.84 5.36 19.81
CA SER A 31 -8.44 4.36 18.91
C SER A 31 -9.23 3.31 19.69
N TYR A 32 -10.41 3.01 19.17
CA TYR A 32 -11.34 2.05 19.76
C TYR A 32 -11.48 0.85 18.84
N VAL A 33 -11.64 -0.32 19.44
CA VAL A 33 -11.69 -1.59 18.72
C VAL A 33 -12.93 -2.36 19.14
N LYS A 34 -13.60 -2.94 18.15
CA LYS A 34 -14.60 -3.99 18.35
C LYS A 34 -13.93 -5.35 18.16
N VAL A 35 -14.00 -6.19 19.19
CA VAL A 35 -13.55 -7.58 19.14
C VAL A 35 -14.71 -8.44 18.65
N THR A 36 -14.53 -9.08 17.50
CA THR A 36 -15.49 -10.04 16.96
C THR A 36 -14.90 -11.43 17.06
N LYS A 37 -15.55 -12.31 17.84
CA LYS A 37 -15.15 -13.72 17.93
C LYS A 37 -15.61 -14.46 16.69
N HIS A 38 -14.68 -15.03 15.95
CA HIS A 38 -14.95 -15.94 14.85
C HIS A 38 -14.80 -17.36 15.33
N GLU A 39 -15.85 -18.15 15.13
CA GLU A 39 -15.86 -19.56 15.46
C GLU A 39 -16.12 -20.35 14.17
N PHE A 40 -15.20 -21.22 13.82
CA PHE A 40 -15.28 -22.12 12.67
C PHE A 40 -15.26 -23.55 13.14
N VAL A 41 -16.11 -24.35 12.49
CA VAL A 41 -16.24 -25.75 12.82
C VAL A 41 -16.19 -26.56 11.53
N GLN A 42 -15.49 -27.68 11.58
CA GLN A 42 -15.43 -28.63 10.49
C GLN A 42 -16.65 -29.55 10.58
N VAL A 43 -17.55 -29.44 9.60
CA VAL A 43 -18.81 -30.19 9.60
C VAL A 43 -19.03 -30.81 8.22
N VAL A 44 -19.61 -32.00 8.19
CA VAL A 44 -20.09 -32.62 6.95
C VAL A 44 -21.47 -32.05 6.67
N ASP A 45 -21.60 -31.29 5.58
CA ASP A 45 -22.88 -30.75 5.15
C ASP A 45 -23.77 -31.88 4.63
N PRO A 46 -24.94 -32.15 5.24
CA PRO A 46 -25.85 -33.22 4.79
C PRO A 46 -26.39 -32.98 3.37
N ALA A 47 -26.27 -31.76 2.82
CA ALA A 47 -26.64 -31.43 1.44
C ALA A 47 -25.49 -31.55 0.43
N SER A 48 -24.26 -31.85 0.86
CA SER A 48 -23.11 -31.98 -0.05
C SER A 48 -22.99 -33.39 -0.61
N VAL A 49 -22.96 -33.49 -1.95
CA VAL A 49 -22.90 -34.75 -2.71
C VAL A 49 -21.58 -35.51 -2.48
N ASP A 50 -20.52 -34.81 -2.07
CA ASP A 50 -19.17 -35.37 -1.92
C ASP A 50 -18.88 -35.93 -0.51
N GLY A 51 -19.73 -35.67 0.50
CA GLY A 51 -19.54 -36.16 1.88
C GLY A 51 -18.26 -35.67 2.58
N LYS A 52 -17.55 -34.70 2.01
CA LYS A 52 -16.27 -34.21 2.54
C LYS A 52 -16.47 -33.19 3.68
N PRO A 53 -15.71 -33.30 4.78
CA PRO A 53 -15.79 -32.37 5.89
C PRO A 53 -15.27 -30.99 5.45
N THR A 54 -16.12 -29.96 5.56
CA THR A 54 -15.82 -28.60 5.11
C THR A 54 -15.82 -27.65 6.30
N TRP A 55 -14.84 -26.72 6.34
CA TRP A 55 -14.80 -25.67 7.34
C TRP A 55 -15.88 -24.62 7.07
N MET A 56 -16.78 -24.41 8.02
CA MET A 56 -17.82 -23.38 7.93
C MET A 56 -17.92 -22.58 9.23
N PRO A 57 -18.32 -21.29 9.17
CA PRO A 57 -18.60 -20.52 10.37
C PRO A 57 -19.74 -21.18 11.18
N ILE A 58 -19.66 -21.17 12.51
CA ILE A 58 -20.68 -21.79 13.37
C ILE A 58 -22.08 -21.21 13.12
N ALA A 59 -22.17 -19.90 12.87
CA ALA A 59 -23.44 -19.25 12.55
C ALA A 59 -24.09 -19.84 11.28
N VAL A 60 -23.28 -20.18 10.27
CA VAL A 60 -23.74 -20.79 9.01
C VAL A 60 -24.08 -22.27 9.22
N ALA A 61 -23.26 -23.00 9.98
CA ALA A 61 -23.52 -24.40 10.30
C ALA A 61 -24.81 -24.58 11.13
N ARG A 62 -25.07 -23.66 12.07
CA ARG A 62 -26.32 -23.61 12.85
C ARG A 62 -27.52 -23.21 11.98
N ALA A 63 -27.35 -22.25 11.06
CA ALA A 63 -28.40 -21.85 10.13
C ALA A 63 -28.78 -22.98 9.14
N LYS A 64 -27.84 -23.86 8.81
CA LYS A 64 -28.08 -25.08 8.03
C LYS A 64 -28.68 -26.24 8.84
N GLY A 65 -28.95 -26.05 10.14
CA GLY A 65 -29.62 -27.04 10.98
C GLY A 65 -28.76 -28.24 11.38
N ILE A 66 -27.43 -28.13 11.35
CA ILE A 66 -26.55 -29.24 11.70
C ILE A 66 -26.50 -29.41 13.23
N ALA A 67 -27.06 -30.51 13.73
CA ALA A 67 -27.30 -30.72 15.16
C ALA A 67 -26.05 -31.07 15.97
N ASN A 68 -25.07 -31.75 15.35
CA ASN A 68 -23.85 -32.20 16.02
C ASN A 68 -22.69 -31.29 15.64
N LEU A 69 -22.57 -30.15 16.33
CA LEU A 69 -21.43 -29.25 16.18
C LEU A 69 -20.29 -29.69 17.12
N PRO A 70 -19.06 -29.90 16.62
CA PRO A 70 -17.88 -30.11 17.44
C PRO A 70 -17.74 -29.11 18.59
N ALA A 71 -17.44 -29.63 19.79
CA ALA A 71 -17.30 -28.85 21.01
C ALA A 71 -16.10 -27.88 20.93
N ALA A 72 -16.19 -26.76 21.65
CA ALA A 72 -15.11 -25.78 21.77
C ALA A 72 -13.84 -26.45 22.31
N GLY A 73 -12.75 -26.38 21.54
CA GLY A 73 -11.46 -27.01 21.86
C GLY A 73 -11.22 -28.39 21.24
N SER A 74 -12.16 -28.91 20.44
CA SER A 74 -11.87 -30.05 19.55
C SER A 74 -10.96 -29.61 18.37
N PRO A 75 -10.16 -30.50 17.78
CA PRO A 75 -9.34 -30.18 16.60
C PRO A 75 -10.18 -29.68 15.41
N ASP A 76 -11.47 -30.00 15.42
CA ASP A 76 -12.47 -29.63 14.42
C ASP A 76 -13.17 -28.29 14.74
N HIS A 77 -12.70 -27.56 15.77
CA HIS A 77 -13.24 -26.27 16.20
C HIS A 77 -12.11 -25.25 16.38
N ILE A 78 -12.10 -24.22 15.54
CA ILE A 78 -11.11 -23.14 15.59
C ILE A 78 -11.82 -21.85 16.01
N THR A 79 -11.27 -21.19 17.03
CA THR A 79 -11.72 -19.86 17.46
C THR A 79 -10.59 -18.86 17.30
N TRP A 80 -10.92 -17.68 16.76
CA TRP A 80 -10.00 -16.55 16.77
C TRP A 80 -10.76 -15.24 16.89
N ASP A 81 -10.10 -14.27 17.49
CA ASP A 81 -10.66 -12.94 17.68
C ASP A 81 -10.15 -12.03 16.57
N SER A 82 -11.06 -11.33 15.88
CA SER A 82 -10.71 -10.26 14.96
C SER A 82 -10.98 -8.91 15.59
N GLU A 83 -10.05 -7.98 15.37
CA GLU A 83 -10.16 -6.61 15.84
C GLU A 83 -10.46 -5.67 14.68
N SER A 84 -11.67 -5.09 14.66
CA SER A 84 -12.02 -4.02 13.73
C SER A 84 -11.94 -2.66 14.43
N SER A 85 -11.32 -1.67 13.78
CA SER A 85 -11.32 -0.29 14.27
C SER A 85 -12.74 0.28 14.23
N ILE A 86 -13.18 0.87 15.33
CA ILE A 86 -14.46 1.55 15.43
C ILE A 86 -14.27 3.01 15.82
N THR A 87 -15.28 3.80 15.49
CA THR A 87 -15.31 5.22 15.76
C THR A 87 -15.65 5.51 17.22
N LYS A 88 -15.20 6.66 17.74
CA LYS A 88 -15.51 7.08 19.12
C LYS A 88 -17.01 7.17 19.38
N ARG A 89 -17.79 7.72 18.44
CA ARG A 89 -19.25 7.83 18.58
C ARG A 89 -19.93 6.48 18.76
N THR A 90 -19.55 5.46 17.99
CA THR A 90 -20.16 4.13 18.11
C THR A 90 -19.75 3.46 19.40
N HIS A 91 -18.50 3.62 19.83
CA HIS A 91 -18.06 3.18 21.16
C HIS A 91 -18.88 3.82 22.29
N ASP A 92 -19.08 5.14 22.24
CA ASP A 92 -19.80 5.87 23.28
C ASP A 92 -21.30 5.53 23.28
N GLN A 93 -21.91 5.31 22.11
CA GLN A 93 -23.29 4.84 22.00
C GLN A 93 -23.48 3.43 22.58
N GLU A 94 -22.61 2.49 22.23
CA GLU A 94 -22.70 1.10 22.69
C GLU A 94 -22.42 0.98 24.20
N ARG A 95 -21.53 1.83 24.74
CA ARG A 95 -21.32 1.93 26.18
C ARG A 95 -22.59 2.35 26.94
N LEU A 96 -23.45 3.16 26.32
CA LEU A 96 -24.69 3.66 26.90
C LEU A 96 -25.87 2.67 26.72
N THR A 97 -25.92 1.93 25.61
CA THR A 97 -27.04 1.03 25.29
C THR A 97 -26.85 -0.40 25.80
N ALA A 98 -25.62 -0.93 25.78
CA ALA A 98 -25.31 -2.29 26.23
C ALA A 98 -23.84 -2.37 26.69
N PRO A 99 -23.53 -2.15 27.99
CA PRO A 99 -22.16 -2.12 28.47
C PRO A 99 -21.53 -3.52 28.43
N ASN A 100 -20.93 -3.86 27.29
CA ASN A 100 -20.13 -5.06 27.11
C ASN A 100 -18.64 -4.68 26.94
N PRO A 101 -17.88 -4.58 28.05
CA PRO A 101 -16.50 -4.07 28.03
C PRO A 101 -15.51 -5.00 27.31
N GLU A 102 -15.86 -6.27 27.11
CA GLU A 102 -14.99 -7.21 26.38
C GLU A 102 -15.09 -7.04 24.86
N GLN A 103 -16.26 -6.63 24.35
CA GLN A 103 -16.50 -6.47 22.92
C GLN A 103 -16.02 -5.11 22.40
N TYR A 104 -16.14 -4.06 23.22
CA TYR A 104 -15.77 -2.69 22.86
C TYR A 104 -14.66 -2.20 23.79
N ARG A 105 -13.43 -2.18 23.27
CA ARG A 105 -12.25 -1.83 24.07
C ARG A 105 -11.42 -0.70 23.48
N PHE A 106 -10.82 0.08 24.36
CA PHE A 106 -9.78 1.02 24.00
C PHE A 106 -8.48 0.26 23.68
N SER A 107 -7.89 0.52 22.52
CA SER A 107 -6.63 -0.13 22.12
C SER A 107 -5.45 0.80 22.37
N LEU A 108 -4.63 0.46 23.37
CA LEU A 108 -3.39 1.18 23.66
C LEU A 108 -2.41 1.08 22.50
N ALA A 109 -2.25 -0.11 21.90
CA ALA A 109 -1.31 -0.34 20.81
C ALA A 109 -1.65 0.49 19.57
N ARG A 110 -2.91 0.52 19.15
CA ARG A 110 -3.35 1.31 17.99
C ARG A 110 -3.28 2.81 18.28
N THR A 111 -3.59 3.23 19.50
CA THR A 111 -3.47 4.63 19.93
C THR A 111 -2.01 5.08 19.91
N ALA A 112 -1.10 4.27 20.44
CA ALA A 112 0.34 4.50 20.34
C ALA A 112 0.81 4.57 18.88
N GLY A 113 0.24 3.74 18.00
CA GLY A 113 0.49 3.78 16.56
C GLY A 113 0.06 5.10 15.91
N VAL A 114 -1.14 5.59 16.20
CA VAL A 114 -1.64 6.89 15.70
C VAL A 114 -0.78 8.04 16.21
N TRP A 115 -0.38 8.00 17.47
CA TRP A 115 0.52 9.00 18.06
C TRP A 115 1.92 8.98 17.45
N ALA A 116 2.50 7.80 17.26
CA ALA A 116 3.78 7.66 16.56
C ALA A 116 3.68 8.20 15.13
N ALA A 117 2.64 7.82 14.39
CA ALA A 117 2.41 8.30 13.03
C ALA A 117 2.21 9.84 12.96
N GLY A 118 1.47 10.43 13.90
CA GLY A 118 1.31 11.88 14.03
C GLY A 118 2.65 12.59 14.29
N LEU A 119 3.44 12.09 15.23
CA LEU A 119 4.76 12.66 15.55
C LEU A 119 5.74 12.53 14.39
N PHE A 120 5.79 11.40 13.69
CA PHE A 120 6.64 11.25 12.49
C PHE A 120 6.19 12.16 11.35
N THR A 121 4.88 12.35 11.17
CA THR A 121 4.34 13.29 10.16
C THR A 121 4.76 14.73 10.49
N LEU A 122 4.66 15.15 11.75
CA LEU A 122 5.15 16.46 12.21
C LEU A 122 6.67 16.60 12.08
N ALA A 123 7.43 15.53 12.38
CA ALA A 123 8.88 15.52 12.22
C ALA A 123 9.30 15.70 10.74
N ILE A 124 8.54 15.14 9.80
CA ILE A 124 8.75 15.35 8.36
C ILE A 124 8.39 16.81 7.98
N PHE A 125 7.27 17.34 8.45
CA PHE A 125 6.90 18.73 8.19
C PHE A 125 7.86 19.76 8.80
N SER A 126 8.64 19.39 9.82
CA SER A 126 9.69 20.26 10.36
C SER A 126 10.72 20.68 9.30
N PHE A 127 10.92 19.88 8.24
CA PHE A 127 11.82 20.21 7.13
C PHE A 127 11.43 21.52 6.43
N LEU A 128 10.12 21.82 6.34
CA LEU A 128 9.62 23.02 5.67
C LEU A 128 10.15 24.32 6.29
N TYR A 129 10.53 24.26 7.57
CA TYR A 129 11.11 25.39 8.28
C TYR A 129 12.64 25.39 8.21
N ARG A 130 13.30 24.25 8.45
CA ARG A 130 14.77 24.05 8.36
C ARG A 130 15.17 22.58 8.49
N ASP A 131 16.39 22.23 8.10
CA ASP A 131 17.05 20.96 8.45
C ASP A 131 17.17 20.79 9.98
N ASN A 132 16.34 19.93 10.56
CA ASN A 132 16.29 19.64 12.00
C ASN A 132 16.75 18.20 12.27
N PRO A 133 17.48 17.91 13.37
CA PRO A 133 17.73 16.55 13.84
C PRO A 133 16.49 15.62 13.84
N LEU A 134 15.31 16.13 14.23
CA LEU A 134 14.07 15.34 14.23
C LEU A 134 13.69 14.84 12.83
N TYR A 135 13.84 15.69 11.81
CA TYR A 135 13.60 15.31 10.42
C TYR A 135 14.58 14.21 9.98
N LYS A 136 15.88 14.35 10.28
CA LYS A 136 16.90 13.35 9.90
C LYS A 136 16.66 11.99 10.56
N VAL A 137 16.20 11.97 11.81
CA VAL A 137 15.81 10.73 12.49
C VAL A 137 14.59 10.11 11.80
N ALA A 138 13.56 10.90 11.49
CA ALA A 138 12.38 10.41 10.80
C ALA A 138 12.71 9.84 9.40
N GLU A 139 13.57 10.53 8.65
CA GLU A 139 14.06 10.09 7.35
C GLU A 139 14.87 8.77 7.46
N ALA A 140 15.83 8.70 8.38
CA ALA A 140 16.64 7.50 8.58
C ALA A 140 15.80 6.29 9.01
N VAL A 141 14.82 6.50 9.89
CA VAL A 141 13.88 5.45 10.31
C VAL A 141 13.02 5.00 9.13
N LEU A 142 12.45 5.93 8.35
CA LEU A 142 11.62 5.61 7.20
C LEU A 142 12.38 4.79 6.16
N VAL A 143 13.59 5.23 5.79
CA VAL A 143 14.43 4.53 4.80
C VAL A 143 14.90 3.19 5.36
N GLY A 144 15.28 3.14 6.63
CA GLY A 144 15.74 1.91 7.30
C GLY A 144 14.66 0.84 7.39
N VAL A 145 13.45 1.21 7.85
CA VAL A 145 12.30 0.29 7.92
C VAL A 145 11.89 -0.18 6.53
N SER A 146 11.90 0.70 5.53
CA SER A 146 11.57 0.31 4.14
C SER A 146 12.59 -0.70 3.58
N ALA A 147 13.88 -0.47 3.82
CA ALA A 147 14.93 -1.41 3.41
C ALA A 147 14.83 -2.75 4.16
N ALA A 148 14.56 -2.72 5.46
CA ALA A 148 14.38 -3.91 6.28
C ALA A 148 13.16 -4.73 5.84
N TYR A 149 12.03 -4.08 5.57
CA TYR A 149 10.82 -4.74 5.06
C TYR A 149 11.12 -5.49 3.77
N TRP A 150 11.74 -4.83 2.79
CA TRP A 150 12.14 -5.48 1.53
C TRP A 150 13.10 -6.64 1.74
N MET A 151 14.03 -6.55 2.69
CA MET A 151 14.94 -7.64 3.02
C MET A 151 14.21 -8.85 3.60
N VAL A 152 13.27 -8.63 4.54
CA VAL A 152 12.49 -9.71 5.17
C VAL A 152 11.58 -10.38 4.14
N VAL A 153 10.89 -9.59 3.32
CA VAL A 153 10.05 -10.10 2.22
C VAL A 153 10.89 -10.90 1.23
N ALA A 154 12.01 -10.36 0.76
CA ALA A 154 12.89 -11.10 -0.16
C ALA A 154 13.42 -12.40 0.46
N PHE A 155 13.70 -12.42 1.76
CA PHE A 155 14.14 -13.62 2.45
C PHE A 155 13.04 -14.69 2.47
N TRP A 156 11.84 -14.35 2.94
CA TRP A 156 10.75 -15.31 3.10
C TRP A 156 10.06 -15.70 1.78
N ASP A 157 9.89 -14.77 0.86
CA ASP A 157 9.15 -15.01 -0.39
C ASP A 157 10.05 -15.49 -1.53
N THR A 158 11.35 -15.18 -1.48
CA THR A 158 12.28 -15.54 -2.56
C THR A 158 13.32 -16.56 -2.11
N ILE A 159 14.10 -16.28 -1.06
CA ILE A 159 15.22 -17.14 -0.67
C ILE A 159 14.73 -18.48 -0.10
N VAL A 160 13.79 -18.44 0.86
CA VAL A 160 13.29 -19.65 1.51
C VAL A 160 12.67 -20.63 0.49
N PRO A 161 11.68 -20.26 -0.34
CA PRO A 161 11.05 -21.20 -1.26
C PRO A 161 11.93 -21.57 -2.46
N ASN A 162 12.62 -20.59 -3.10
CA ASN A 162 13.31 -20.87 -4.37
C ASN A 162 14.73 -21.43 -4.21
N LEU A 163 15.39 -21.16 -3.07
CA LEU A 163 16.74 -21.65 -2.80
C LEU A 163 16.71 -22.82 -1.81
N ILE A 164 16.23 -22.56 -0.60
CA ILE A 164 16.31 -23.54 0.50
C ILE A 164 15.29 -24.67 0.28
N GLY A 165 14.06 -24.33 -0.13
CA GLY A 165 12.99 -25.29 -0.40
C GLY A 165 13.30 -26.26 -1.53
N LYS A 166 14.05 -25.84 -2.54
CA LYS A 166 14.46 -26.71 -3.66
C LYS A 166 15.73 -27.52 -3.38
N LEU A 167 16.57 -27.05 -2.46
CA LEU A 167 17.80 -27.75 -2.07
C LEU A 167 17.55 -28.78 -0.97
N SER A 168 16.69 -28.46 0.00
CA SER A 168 16.31 -29.32 1.14
C SER A 168 14.81 -29.23 1.44
N PRO A 169 13.95 -29.88 0.62
CA PRO A 169 12.49 -29.79 0.78
C PRO A 169 12.03 -30.29 2.15
N ASP A 170 12.59 -31.40 2.64
CA ASP A 170 12.21 -32.05 3.90
C ASP A 170 12.30 -31.11 5.12
N THR A 171 13.34 -30.28 5.18
CA THR A 171 13.58 -29.35 6.31
C THR A 171 12.67 -28.12 6.23
N VAL A 172 12.44 -27.61 5.02
CA VAL A 172 11.59 -26.42 4.81
C VAL A 172 10.11 -26.77 4.99
N GLN A 173 9.71 -27.99 4.64
CA GLN A 173 8.34 -28.46 4.83
C GLN A 173 7.98 -28.59 6.31
N GLN A 174 8.92 -29.00 7.15
CA GLN A 174 8.70 -29.17 8.58
C GLN A 174 8.63 -27.83 9.35
N TRP A 175 9.35 -26.80 8.89
CA TRP A 175 9.50 -25.56 9.65
C TRP A 175 8.81 -24.33 9.03
N ALA A 176 8.75 -24.22 7.70
CA ALA A 176 8.33 -22.99 7.04
C ALA A 176 7.10 -23.17 6.12
N MET A 177 7.03 -24.25 5.33
CA MET A 177 6.03 -24.40 4.26
C MET A 177 5.55 -25.86 4.10
N PRO A 178 4.52 -26.31 4.85
CA PRO A 178 4.09 -27.71 4.88
C PRO A 178 3.51 -28.25 3.55
N GLY A 179 3.18 -27.37 2.59
CA GLY A 179 2.62 -27.73 1.28
C GLY A 179 3.58 -27.64 0.10
N LEU A 180 4.89 -27.58 0.33
CA LEU A 180 5.87 -27.51 -0.75
C LEU A 180 5.97 -28.86 -1.50
N ALA A 181 6.00 -28.84 -2.83
CA ALA A 181 6.19 -30.05 -3.64
C ALA A 181 7.61 -30.60 -3.45
N GLU A 182 7.74 -31.92 -3.24
CA GLU A 182 9.01 -32.63 -3.08
C GLU A 182 9.75 -32.79 -4.42
N ASP A 183 10.26 -31.69 -4.97
CA ASP A 183 11.16 -31.72 -6.12
C ASP A 183 12.54 -31.17 -5.73
N ARG A 184 13.44 -32.08 -5.35
CA ARG A 184 14.81 -31.73 -4.98
C ARG A 184 15.63 -31.50 -6.24
N ASN A 185 16.10 -30.27 -6.42
CA ASN A 185 16.94 -29.93 -7.55
C ASN A 185 18.28 -29.33 -7.10
N LEU A 186 19.36 -30.12 -7.27
CA LEU A 186 20.71 -29.75 -6.87
C LEU A 186 21.32 -28.63 -7.72
N TRP A 187 20.73 -28.28 -8.87
CA TRP A 187 21.20 -27.17 -9.71
C TRP A 187 21.13 -25.82 -8.98
N TYR A 188 20.27 -25.71 -7.96
CA TYR A 188 20.14 -24.53 -7.11
C TYR A 188 21.36 -24.28 -6.19
N LEU A 189 22.35 -25.19 -6.18
CA LEU A 189 23.65 -24.95 -5.54
C LEU A 189 24.40 -23.78 -6.21
N ILE A 190 24.25 -23.59 -7.52
CA ILE A 190 24.92 -22.48 -8.24
C ILE A 190 24.42 -21.11 -7.72
N PRO A 191 23.09 -20.83 -7.67
CA PRO A 191 22.55 -19.67 -6.98
C PRO A 191 23.00 -19.52 -5.53
N LEU A 192 23.15 -20.62 -4.78
CA LEU A 192 23.62 -20.57 -3.39
C LEU A 192 25.06 -20.07 -3.31
N VAL A 193 25.96 -20.60 -4.15
CA VAL A 193 27.36 -20.15 -4.22
C VAL A 193 27.41 -18.68 -4.62
N LEU A 194 26.64 -18.26 -5.62
CA LEU A 194 26.56 -16.85 -6.03
C LEU A 194 26.01 -15.95 -4.91
N GLY A 195 25.05 -16.43 -4.12
CA GLY A 195 24.52 -15.74 -2.94
C GLY A 195 25.57 -15.56 -1.85
N VAL A 196 26.35 -16.61 -1.54
CA VAL A 196 27.44 -16.52 -0.56
C VAL A 196 28.55 -15.59 -1.05
N MET A 197 28.88 -15.62 -2.35
CA MET A 197 29.82 -14.68 -2.97
C MET A 197 29.36 -13.22 -2.84
N LEU A 198 28.05 -12.96 -2.83
CA LEU A 198 27.50 -11.62 -2.62
C LEU A 198 27.71 -11.12 -1.19
N LEU A 199 27.68 -12.00 -0.19
CA LEU A 199 27.93 -11.64 1.22
C LEU A 199 29.34 -11.10 1.45
N TRP A 200 30.31 -11.48 0.60
CA TRP A 200 31.67 -10.94 0.64
C TRP A 200 31.75 -9.43 0.38
N ARG A 201 30.67 -8.81 -0.10
CA ARG A 201 30.54 -7.36 -0.22
C ARG A 201 30.51 -6.65 1.14
N LEU A 202 30.08 -7.32 2.21
CA LEU A 202 30.09 -6.77 3.56
C LEU A 202 31.52 -6.65 4.11
N ALA A 203 32.47 -7.41 3.55
CA ALA A 203 33.88 -7.30 3.90
C ALA A 203 34.58 -6.24 3.05
N PRO A 204 35.36 -5.30 3.64
CA PRO A 204 35.99 -4.19 2.92
C PRO A 204 36.99 -4.63 1.84
N LYS A 205 37.54 -5.84 1.94
CA LYS A 205 38.52 -6.41 0.98
C LYS A 205 37.90 -7.39 -0.01
N GLY A 206 36.60 -7.68 0.08
CA GLY A 206 35.91 -8.74 -0.67
C GLY A 206 35.22 -8.32 -1.97
N ASN A 207 35.27 -7.03 -2.32
CA ASN A 207 34.45 -6.46 -3.40
C ASN A 207 34.70 -7.06 -4.80
N TRP A 208 35.84 -7.70 -5.08
CA TRP A 208 36.07 -8.37 -6.37
C TRP A 208 35.19 -9.61 -6.54
N ILE A 209 35.01 -10.40 -5.49
CA ILE A 209 34.25 -11.67 -5.52
C ILE A 209 32.76 -11.39 -5.77
N ALA A 210 32.23 -10.32 -5.16
CA ALA A 210 30.85 -9.88 -5.34
C ALA A 210 30.53 -9.33 -6.76
N ARG A 211 31.54 -9.05 -7.61
CA ARG A 211 31.31 -8.55 -8.98
C ARG A 211 30.70 -9.62 -9.89
N TRP A 212 31.05 -10.89 -9.69
CA TRP A 212 30.55 -11.99 -10.53
C TRP A 212 29.02 -12.20 -10.37
N PRO A 213 28.48 -12.34 -9.15
CA PRO A 213 27.03 -12.36 -8.96
C PRO A 213 26.35 -11.08 -9.48
N LEU A 214 26.97 -9.91 -9.30
CA LEU A 214 26.37 -8.66 -9.76
C LEU A 214 26.30 -8.57 -11.29
N ALA A 215 27.34 -9.01 -12.00
CA ALA A 215 27.34 -9.09 -13.45
C ALA A 215 26.26 -10.05 -13.96
N PHE A 216 26.09 -11.20 -13.29
CA PHE A 216 25.01 -12.14 -13.59
C PHE A 216 23.62 -11.54 -13.36
N ILE A 217 23.40 -10.85 -12.23
CA ILE A 217 22.13 -10.18 -11.91
C ILE A 217 21.83 -9.10 -12.95
N ILE A 218 22.79 -8.23 -13.26
CA ILE A 218 22.60 -7.14 -14.22
C ILE A 218 22.33 -7.70 -15.62
N GLY A 219 23.12 -8.67 -16.08
CA GLY A 219 22.95 -9.29 -17.39
C GLY A 219 21.59 -9.97 -17.54
N THR A 220 21.19 -10.76 -16.54
CA THR A 220 19.89 -11.45 -16.54
C THR A 220 18.73 -10.45 -16.48
N THR A 221 18.82 -9.46 -15.58
CA THR A 221 17.77 -8.45 -15.43
C THR A 221 17.62 -7.60 -16.69
N ALA A 222 18.73 -7.16 -17.30
CA ALA A 222 18.70 -6.41 -18.54
C ALA A 222 18.14 -7.24 -19.70
N GLY A 223 18.53 -8.51 -19.82
CA GLY A 223 18.01 -9.42 -20.85
C GLY A 223 16.51 -9.64 -20.70
N LEU A 224 16.03 -9.96 -19.49
CA LEU A 224 14.60 -10.14 -19.21
C LEU A 224 13.81 -8.85 -19.42
N ARG A 225 14.32 -7.70 -18.95
CA ARG A 225 13.69 -6.39 -19.15
C ARG A 225 13.58 -6.03 -20.63
N LEU A 226 14.60 -6.31 -21.43
CA LEU A 226 14.59 -6.06 -22.88
C LEU A 226 13.47 -6.88 -23.55
N VAL A 227 13.43 -8.19 -23.29
CA VAL A 227 12.42 -9.07 -23.89
C VAL A 227 11.02 -8.71 -23.41
N ALA A 228 10.85 -8.43 -22.11
CA ALA A 228 9.59 -8.03 -21.52
C ALA A 228 9.10 -6.68 -22.07
N TYR A 229 10.00 -5.71 -22.26
CA TYR A 229 9.66 -4.43 -22.86
C TYR A 229 9.24 -4.57 -24.32
N ILE A 230 9.94 -5.39 -25.11
CA ILE A 230 9.58 -5.64 -26.51
C ILE A 230 8.19 -6.30 -26.59
N HIS A 231 7.96 -7.38 -25.83
CA HIS A 231 6.70 -8.13 -25.92
C HIS A 231 5.53 -7.43 -25.24
N GLY A 232 5.77 -6.85 -24.07
CA GLY A 232 4.75 -6.28 -23.22
C GLY A 232 4.39 -4.85 -23.61
N ASP A 233 5.39 -3.96 -23.70
CA ASP A 233 5.13 -2.53 -23.85
C ASP A 233 5.17 -2.10 -25.31
N PHE A 234 6.22 -2.45 -26.04
CA PHE A 234 6.43 -2.00 -27.42
C PHE A 234 5.37 -2.58 -28.37
N LEU A 235 5.17 -3.90 -28.37
CA LEU A 235 4.13 -4.52 -29.19
C LEU A 235 2.72 -4.08 -28.77
N ALA A 236 2.45 -3.91 -27.46
CA ALA A 236 1.15 -3.42 -27.02
C ALA A 236 0.91 -1.97 -27.45
N GLN A 237 1.93 -1.10 -27.43
CA GLN A 237 1.83 0.26 -27.96
C GLN A 237 1.49 0.27 -29.46
N ILE A 238 2.15 -0.59 -30.25
CA ILE A 238 1.82 -0.74 -31.68
C ILE A 238 0.37 -1.23 -31.84
N ARG A 239 -0.02 -2.29 -31.14
CA ARG A 239 -1.38 -2.84 -31.19
C ARG A 239 -2.44 -1.81 -30.78
N ASN A 240 -2.19 -1.06 -29.71
CA ASN A 240 -3.09 0.00 -29.23
C ASN A 240 -3.14 1.21 -30.19
N GLY A 241 -2.18 1.34 -31.10
CA GLY A 241 -2.20 2.31 -32.19
C GLY A 241 -3.02 1.87 -33.41
N ILE A 242 -3.30 0.56 -33.56
CA ILE A 242 -4.13 0.01 -34.65
C ILE A 242 -5.60 0.08 -34.22
N LEU A 243 -6.17 1.29 -34.31
CA LEU A 243 -7.57 1.54 -33.95
C LEU A 243 -8.47 1.57 -35.19
N PRO A 244 -9.67 0.96 -35.13
CA PRO A 244 -10.66 1.14 -36.19
C PRO A 244 -11.10 2.60 -36.25
N LEU A 245 -10.95 3.22 -37.42
CA LEU A 245 -11.34 4.62 -37.64
C LEU A 245 -12.87 4.78 -37.72
N TYR A 246 -13.56 3.71 -38.08
CA TYR A 246 -15.01 3.63 -38.14
C TYR A 246 -15.47 2.55 -37.16
N VAL A 247 -16.24 2.95 -36.15
CA VAL A 247 -16.69 2.08 -35.06
C VAL A 247 -18.21 1.95 -35.08
N GLU A 248 -18.68 0.72 -35.19
CA GLU A 248 -20.08 0.35 -35.03
C GLU A 248 -20.24 -0.43 -33.72
N VAL A 249 -21.25 -0.06 -32.93
CA VAL A 249 -21.62 -0.75 -31.70
C VAL A 249 -23.10 -1.12 -31.82
N ASN A 250 -23.43 -2.41 -31.80
CA ASN A 250 -24.79 -2.92 -31.98
C ASN A 250 -25.47 -2.48 -33.28
N ASP A 251 -24.78 -2.61 -34.43
CA ASP A 251 -25.24 -2.19 -35.77
C ASP A 251 -25.60 -0.69 -35.89
N ALA A 252 -25.23 0.13 -34.90
CA ALA A 252 -25.37 1.57 -34.91
C ALA A 252 -24.00 2.25 -34.92
N PHE A 253 -23.86 3.26 -35.77
CA PHE A 253 -22.64 4.04 -35.87
C PHE A 253 -22.39 4.86 -34.61
N ASN A 254 -21.24 4.63 -33.96
CA ASN A 254 -20.81 5.40 -32.79
C ASN A 254 -19.87 6.53 -33.21
N LEU A 255 -20.45 7.71 -33.40
CA LEU A 255 -19.73 8.95 -33.74
C LEU A 255 -18.63 9.28 -32.74
N TRP A 256 -18.90 9.17 -31.44
CA TRP A 256 -17.98 9.64 -30.40
C TRP A 256 -16.71 8.79 -30.35
N GLU A 257 -16.86 7.47 -30.45
CA GLU A 257 -15.73 6.54 -30.44
C GLU A 257 -14.90 6.63 -31.72
N SER A 258 -15.55 6.77 -32.87
CA SER A 258 -14.89 6.97 -34.16
C SER A 258 -14.06 8.27 -34.19
N VAL A 259 -14.62 9.37 -33.67
CA VAL A 259 -13.90 10.67 -33.57
C VAL A 259 -12.71 10.56 -32.61
N LYS A 260 -12.87 9.89 -31.47
CA LYS A 260 -11.77 9.64 -30.52
C LYS A 260 -10.63 8.85 -31.19
N ASN A 261 -10.94 7.75 -31.86
CA ASN A 261 -9.93 6.92 -32.53
C ASN A 261 -9.22 7.70 -33.64
N LEU A 262 -9.97 8.46 -34.43
CA LEU A 262 -9.42 9.33 -35.48
C LEU A 262 -8.49 10.40 -34.90
N LEU A 263 -8.86 11.03 -33.78
CA LEU A 263 -8.04 12.03 -33.10
C LEU A 263 -6.74 11.43 -32.58
N ILE A 264 -6.77 10.22 -32.01
CA ILE A 264 -5.58 9.51 -31.54
C ILE A 264 -4.63 9.17 -32.71
N VAL A 265 -5.16 8.58 -33.78
CA VAL A 265 -4.36 8.22 -34.97
C VAL A 265 -3.78 9.47 -35.63
N PHE A 266 -4.59 10.52 -35.81
CA PHE A 266 -4.14 11.79 -36.35
C PHE A 266 -3.05 12.42 -35.48
N GLY A 267 -3.27 12.50 -34.16
CA GLY A 267 -2.28 13.02 -33.20
C GLY A 267 -0.96 12.26 -33.26
N CYS A 268 -1.02 10.92 -33.35
CA CYS A 268 0.15 10.06 -33.50
C CYS A 268 0.93 10.38 -34.80
N LEU A 269 0.24 10.44 -35.95
CA LEU A 269 0.86 10.75 -37.24
C LEU A 269 1.55 12.12 -37.25
N VAL A 270 0.87 13.13 -36.72
CA VAL A 270 1.40 14.50 -36.67
C VAL A 270 2.61 14.59 -35.72
N CYS A 271 2.60 13.86 -34.60
CA CYS A 271 3.77 13.72 -33.72
C CYS A 271 4.94 12.99 -34.40
N LEU A 272 4.68 11.92 -35.17
CA LEU A 272 5.72 11.24 -35.95
C LEU A 272 6.35 12.19 -36.97
N VAL A 273 5.55 13.02 -37.66
CA VAL A 273 6.05 14.01 -38.61
C VAL A 273 6.97 15.02 -37.93
N TYR A 274 6.67 15.44 -36.70
CA TYR A 274 7.56 16.32 -35.92
C TYR A 274 8.90 15.65 -35.56
N PHE A 275 8.90 14.37 -35.19
CA PHE A 275 10.14 13.64 -34.87
C PHE A 275 10.90 13.15 -36.10
N PHE A 276 10.33 13.28 -37.30
CA PHE A 276 10.96 12.87 -38.54
C PHE A 276 12.00 13.89 -39.00
N PHE A 277 13.19 13.83 -38.40
CA PHE A 277 14.30 14.75 -38.69
C PHE A 277 14.90 14.58 -40.10
N SER A 278 14.56 13.50 -40.81
CA SER A 278 15.10 13.21 -42.15
C SER A 278 14.53 14.10 -43.26
N VAL A 279 13.50 14.92 -43.01
CA VAL A 279 12.91 15.84 -43.99
C VAL A 279 12.96 17.27 -43.45
N GLU A 280 13.40 18.20 -44.31
CA GLU A 280 13.38 19.62 -43.98
C GLU A 280 11.94 20.08 -43.75
N HIS A 281 11.71 20.72 -42.60
CA HIS A 281 10.38 21.16 -42.15
C HIS A 281 9.91 22.44 -42.88
N LYS A 282 9.78 22.38 -44.21
CA LYS A 282 9.31 23.49 -45.06
C LYS A 282 7.88 23.25 -45.58
N GLY A 283 7.12 24.32 -45.79
CA GLY A 283 5.77 24.26 -46.38
C GLY A 283 4.71 23.55 -45.52
N ILE A 284 3.96 22.61 -46.11
CA ILE A 284 2.86 21.87 -45.46
C ILE A 284 3.38 20.98 -44.32
N VAL A 285 4.53 20.34 -44.52
CA VAL A 285 5.19 19.47 -43.52
C VAL A 285 5.58 20.26 -42.27
N GLY A 286 6.03 21.51 -42.42
CA GLY A 286 6.32 22.39 -41.28
C GLY A 286 5.07 22.81 -40.51
N LYS A 287 3.93 22.99 -41.18
CA LYS A 287 2.64 23.30 -40.52
C LYS A 287 2.07 22.10 -39.78
N THR A 288 2.13 20.90 -40.36
CA THR A 288 1.70 19.66 -39.67
C THR A 288 2.62 19.37 -38.49
N ALA A 289 3.93 19.44 -38.63
CA ALA A 289 4.87 19.29 -37.50
C ALA A 289 4.58 20.29 -36.36
N ARG A 290 4.16 21.53 -36.69
CA ARG A 290 3.74 22.51 -35.67
C ARG A 290 2.55 22.01 -34.86
N VAL A 291 1.53 21.42 -35.48
CA VAL A 291 0.40 20.82 -34.73
C VAL A 291 0.91 19.69 -33.83
N GLY A 292 1.92 18.92 -34.27
CA GLY A 292 2.55 17.86 -33.49
C GLY A 292 3.23 18.39 -32.23
N ILE A 293 3.91 19.54 -32.33
CA ILE A 293 4.47 20.24 -31.17
C ILE A 293 3.37 20.60 -30.16
N TRP A 294 2.22 21.10 -30.62
CA TRP A 294 1.12 21.44 -29.72
C TRP A 294 0.57 20.19 -29.02
N VAL A 295 0.36 19.10 -29.77
CA VAL A 295 -0.06 17.81 -29.21
C VAL A 295 0.94 17.33 -28.16
N LEU A 296 2.25 17.39 -28.44
CA LEU A 296 3.30 17.02 -27.49
C LEU A 296 3.35 17.91 -26.24
N MET A 297 3.19 19.23 -26.40
CA MET A 297 3.16 20.14 -25.26
C MET A 297 1.96 19.88 -24.36
N ILE A 298 0.80 19.54 -24.94
CA ILE A 298 -0.40 19.18 -24.16
C ILE A 298 -0.18 17.86 -23.41
N THR A 299 0.36 16.82 -24.06
CA THR A 299 0.58 15.52 -23.40
C THR A 299 1.67 15.58 -22.34
N PHE A 300 2.79 16.27 -22.60
CA PHE A 300 3.81 16.52 -21.59
C PHE A 300 3.28 17.40 -20.46
N GLY A 301 2.51 18.45 -20.78
CA GLY A 301 1.84 19.30 -19.78
C GLY A 301 0.91 18.51 -18.86
N ALA A 302 0.10 17.60 -19.42
CA ALA A 302 -0.73 16.70 -18.64
C ALA A 302 0.12 15.76 -17.77
N GLY A 303 1.20 15.19 -18.31
CA GLY A 303 2.15 14.36 -17.56
C GLY A 303 2.77 15.08 -16.37
N PHE A 304 3.26 16.31 -16.56
CA PHE A 304 3.74 17.16 -15.46
C PHE A 304 2.64 17.46 -14.45
N GLY A 305 1.43 17.81 -14.92
CA GLY A 305 0.27 18.07 -14.07
C GLY A 305 -0.11 16.89 -13.18
N TYR A 306 -0.09 15.66 -13.70
CA TYR A 306 -0.34 14.45 -12.90
C TYR A 306 0.64 14.28 -11.74
N THR A 307 1.92 14.57 -11.96
CA THR A 307 2.91 14.46 -10.87
C THR A 307 2.71 15.53 -9.78
N VAL A 308 2.30 16.75 -10.16
CA VAL A 308 1.99 17.83 -9.22
C VAL A 308 0.72 17.50 -8.42
N MET A 309 -0.34 17.05 -9.10
CA MET A 309 -1.58 16.61 -8.46
C MET A 309 -1.31 15.49 -7.46
N GLY A 310 -0.48 14.49 -7.83
CA GLY A 310 -0.11 13.40 -6.93
C GLY A 310 0.57 13.89 -5.65
N ARG A 311 1.50 14.86 -5.76
CA ARG A 311 2.19 15.43 -4.59
C ARG A 311 1.24 16.25 -3.70
N ILE A 312 0.36 17.06 -4.29
CA ILE A 312 -0.63 17.86 -3.55
C ILE A 312 -1.65 16.93 -2.87
N ALA A 313 -2.11 15.89 -3.55
CA ALA A 313 -3.02 14.90 -2.98
C ALA A 313 -2.37 14.17 -1.79
N LEU A 314 -1.10 13.75 -1.90
CA LEU A 314 -0.37 13.16 -0.78
C LEU A 314 -0.24 14.14 0.39
N LEU A 315 0.04 15.42 0.13
CA LEU A 315 0.08 16.44 1.17
C LEU A 315 -1.28 16.61 1.85
N ALA A 316 -2.36 16.68 1.07
CA ALA A 316 -3.72 16.81 1.58
C ALA A 316 -4.10 15.63 2.47
N ILE A 317 -3.82 14.39 2.04
CA ILE A 317 -4.04 13.17 2.84
C ILE A 317 -3.27 13.23 4.17
N ARG A 318 -2.04 13.76 4.18
CA ARG A 318 -1.25 13.90 5.42
C ARG A 318 -1.80 14.99 6.34
N LEU A 319 -2.33 16.08 5.80
CA LEU A 319 -3.01 17.11 6.58
C LEU A 319 -4.35 16.62 7.14
N GLU A 320 -5.12 15.87 6.35
CA GLU A 320 -6.36 15.20 6.77
C GLU A 320 -6.09 14.24 7.93
N PHE A 321 -5.09 13.37 7.81
CA PHE A 321 -4.65 12.51 8.91
C PHE A 321 -4.25 13.30 10.17
N LEU A 322 -3.51 14.41 9.99
CA LEU A 322 -3.06 15.22 11.11
C LEU A 322 -4.22 15.93 11.84
N PHE A 323 -5.18 16.47 11.08
CA PHE A 323 -6.29 17.27 11.63
C PHE A 323 -7.50 16.43 12.05
N ASP A 324 -7.89 15.41 11.28
CA ASP A 324 -8.95 14.49 11.65
C ASP A 324 -8.42 13.43 12.60
N ASP A 325 -7.65 12.45 12.14
CA ASP A 325 -7.32 11.24 12.91
C ASP A 325 -6.48 11.49 14.17
N PHE A 326 -5.48 12.38 14.07
CA PHE A 326 -4.54 12.65 15.17
C PHE A 326 -5.01 13.76 16.13
N LEU A 327 -5.20 15.00 15.64
CA LEU A 327 -5.51 16.16 16.49
C LEU A 327 -6.98 16.33 16.85
N TRP A 328 -7.88 15.68 16.11
CA TRP A 328 -9.33 15.79 16.26
C TRP A 328 -9.83 17.24 16.19
N LEU A 329 -9.24 18.03 15.28
CA LEU A 329 -9.59 19.42 15.05
C LEU A 329 -10.77 19.55 14.08
N ILE A 330 -10.86 18.64 13.11
CA ILE A 330 -11.95 18.55 12.13
C ILE A 330 -12.63 17.19 12.26
N ASP A 331 -13.93 17.15 11.97
CA ASP A 331 -14.71 15.91 11.94
C ASP A 331 -15.70 15.91 10.77
N PRO A 332 -15.21 15.71 9.53
CA PRO A 332 -16.05 15.77 8.34
C PRO A 332 -17.05 14.61 8.27
N GLU A 333 -16.74 13.46 8.87
CA GLU A 333 -17.55 12.24 8.82
C GLU A 333 -18.41 12.02 10.08
N ASN A 334 -18.48 13.03 10.97
CA ASN A 334 -19.22 13.00 12.23
C ASN A 334 -18.90 11.76 13.09
N LYS A 335 -17.61 11.41 13.08
CA LYS A 335 -17.01 10.26 13.76
C LYS A 335 -17.05 10.41 15.28
N ARG A 336 -17.07 11.65 15.76
CA ARG A 336 -16.90 12.03 17.16
C ARG A 336 -18.07 12.95 17.48
N ALA A 337 -18.81 12.66 18.55
CA ALA A 337 -19.88 13.54 19.00
C ALA A 337 -19.28 14.79 19.67
N MET A 338 -18.60 15.64 18.89
CA MET A 338 -17.92 16.83 19.34
C MET A 338 -18.95 17.97 19.47
N LEU A 339 -19.87 17.87 20.45
CA LEU A 339 -20.65 18.98 21.07
C LEU A 339 -21.92 18.48 21.82
N MET A 340 -21.83 17.43 22.64
CA MET A 340 -22.96 17.09 23.53
C MET A 340 -22.70 16.93 25.03
N PRO A 341 -21.47 16.76 25.57
CA PRO A 341 -21.34 16.70 27.02
C PRO A 341 -21.29 18.09 27.68
N LEU A 342 -20.99 19.16 26.94
CA LEU A 342 -20.89 20.53 27.48
C LEU A 342 -22.23 21.29 27.47
N LEU A 343 -23.15 20.96 26.57
CA LEU A 343 -24.51 21.52 26.56
C LEU A 343 -25.46 20.78 27.51
N ALA A 344 -25.27 19.46 27.69
CA ALA A 344 -26.02 18.68 28.67
C ALA A 344 -25.73 19.11 30.13
N SER A 345 -24.53 19.63 30.43
CA SER A 345 -24.21 20.19 31.75
C SER A 345 -24.82 21.56 32.01
N PHE A 346 -25.35 22.25 31.00
CA PHE A 346 -26.00 23.56 31.13
C PHE A 346 -27.54 23.51 31.08
N GLY A 347 -28.15 22.33 31.00
CA GLY A 347 -29.59 22.19 31.25
C GLY A 347 -30.50 23.01 30.32
N ILE A 348 -30.12 23.19 29.06
CA ILE A 348 -31.02 23.75 28.04
C ILE A 348 -31.25 22.67 27.00
N ALA A 349 -32.51 22.24 26.93
CA ALA A 349 -33.04 21.18 26.07
C ALA A 349 -32.89 21.49 24.58
#